data_AF-A0A6J8BND1-F1
#
_entry.id   AF-A0A6J8BND1-F1
#
_cell.length_a   1.000
_cell.length_b   1.000
_cell.length_c   1.000
_cell.angle_alpha   90.00
_cell.angle_beta   90.00
_cell.angle_gamma   90.00
#
_symmetry.space_group_name_H-M   'P 1'
#
loop_
_entity.id
_entity.type
_entity.pdbx_description
1 polymer ?
#
loop_
_entity_poly.entity_id
_entity_poly.type
_entity_poly.pdbx_seq_one_letter_code
_entity_poly.pdbx_strand_id
1 'polypeptide(L)'
;MVDYKQTYLKDVQYMVEYKQTYLKDVQYMVEYKQTYLKNVQYMVEYKQTDLKDVQYMVEYKQTDLKDVQYMVKYKQTDLKDVQYMVEYKQTDLKDVQYMVEYKQTDLKDVQYMVEYKQTDPKDVQYMVEYKQTDPKDVQYMVEYKQTDLKDVQYMFEYKQTDLKDVQYMVEYKKTII
;
A
#
# COMPACT_ATOMS: atom_id res chain seq x y z
N MET A 1 -6.84 -12.95 41.35
CA MET A 1 -6.75 -12.31 40.03
C MET A 1 -6.45 -10.85 40.30
N VAL A 2 -5.20 -10.41 40.15
CA VAL A 2 -4.83 -9.01 40.39
C VAL A 2 -4.88 -8.30 39.04
N ASP A 3 -5.88 -7.44 38.88
CA ASP A 3 -6.15 -6.66 37.68
C ASP A 3 -5.16 -5.48 37.61
N TYR A 4 -3.95 -5.75 37.11
CA TYR A 4 -3.00 -4.70 36.77
C TYR A 4 -3.36 -4.14 35.39
N LYS A 5 -4.25 -3.13 35.34
CA LYS A 5 -4.40 -2.27 34.16
C LYS A 5 -3.16 -1.41 33.99
N GLN A 6 -2.09 -1.99 33.47
CA GLN A 6 -0.91 -1.24 33.08
C GLN A 6 -1.18 -0.62 31.70
N THR A 7 -1.46 0.68 31.67
CA THR A 7 -1.91 1.40 30.47
C THR A 7 -0.79 1.75 29.49
N TYR A 8 0.47 1.43 29.84
CA TYR A 8 1.66 1.78 29.10
C TYR A 8 2.79 0.77 29.39
N LEU A 9 3.42 0.22 28.35
CA LEU A 9 4.73 -0.43 28.45
C LEU A 9 5.72 0.16 27.45
N LYS A 10 7.00 0.07 27.81
CA LYS A 10 8.14 0.54 27.03
C LYS A 10 9.22 -0.54 27.02
N ASP A 11 10.04 -0.55 25.98
CA ASP A 11 11.24 -1.38 25.87
C ASP A 11 10.89 -2.89 25.96
N VAL A 12 9.94 -3.30 25.13
CA VAL A 12 9.43 -4.68 25.09
C VAL A 12 10.25 -5.49 24.09
N GLN A 13 11.01 -6.46 24.59
CA GLN A 13 11.81 -7.33 23.72
C GLN A 13 10.95 -8.34 22.95
N TYR A 14 10.02 -9.00 23.63
CA TYR A 14 9.18 -10.04 23.05
C TYR A 14 7.81 -10.08 23.73
N MET A 15 6.76 -10.18 22.92
CA MET A 15 5.39 -10.25 23.41
C MET A 15 4.53 -11.11 22.49
N VAL A 16 3.84 -12.09 23.06
CA VAL A 16 2.95 -12.98 22.30
C VAL A 16 1.61 -12.33 22.08
N GLU A 17 0.93 -11.97 23.17
CA GLU A 17 -0.38 -11.34 23.09
C GLU A 17 -0.41 -10.16 24.04
N TYR A 18 -0.99 -9.05 23.58
CA TYR A 18 -1.17 -7.89 24.43
C TYR A 18 -2.45 -7.11 24.15
N LYS A 19 -3.05 -6.68 25.26
CA LYS A 19 -4.30 -5.95 25.32
C LYS A 19 -4.22 -4.78 26.33
N GLN A 20 -3.47 -3.72 26.02
CA GLN A 20 -3.58 -2.39 26.64
C GLN A 20 -3.34 -1.20 25.69
N THR A 21 -3.76 -0.01 26.11
CA THR A 21 -3.82 1.24 25.35
C THR A 21 -2.55 1.73 24.65
N TYR A 22 -1.33 1.48 25.19
CA TYR A 22 -0.11 2.06 24.63
C TYR A 22 1.13 1.17 24.78
N LEU A 23 1.86 0.99 23.69
CA LEU A 23 3.17 0.34 23.67
C LEU A 23 4.20 1.17 22.90
N LYS A 24 5.45 1.12 23.37
CA LYS A 24 6.57 1.78 22.72
C LYS A 24 7.82 0.93 22.74
N ASP A 25 8.62 1.03 21.68
CA ASP A 25 9.94 0.42 21.58
C ASP A 25 9.81 -1.11 21.71
N VAL A 26 9.18 -1.73 20.71
CA VAL A 26 8.88 -3.16 20.67
C VAL A 26 9.76 -3.85 19.63
N GLN A 27 10.54 -4.85 20.04
CA GLN A 27 11.35 -5.62 19.11
C GLN A 27 10.52 -6.69 18.39
N TYR A 28 9.75 -7.50 19.12
CA TYR A 28 8.95 -8.56 18.50
C TYR A 28 7.57 -8.68 19.14
N MET A 29 6.54 -8.72 18.28
CA MET A 29 5.16 -8.89 18.68
C MET A 29 4.42 -9.86 17.77
N VAL A 30 3.74 -10.85 18.35
CA VAL A 30 2.87 -11.73 17.56
C VAL A 30 1.50 -11.08 17.37
N GLU A 31 0.81 -10.77 18.45
CA GLU A 31 -0.56 -10.26 18.38
C GLU A 31 -0.77 -9.05 19.31
N TYR A 32 -1.29 -7.97 18.72
CA TYR A 32 -1.68 -6.77 19.45
C TYR A 32 -3.08 -6.31 19.07
N LYS A 33 -3.86 -5.92 20.08
CA LYS A 33 -5.29 -5.60 19.92
C LYS A 33 -5.70 -4.32 20.64
N GLN A 34 -5.15 -3.14 20.29
CA GLN A 34 -5.30 -1.90 21.07
C GLN A 34 -4.95 -0.61 20.33
N THR A 35 -5.13 0.54 20.99
CA THR A 35 -5.21 1.88 20.40
C THR A 35 -3.92 2.38 19.74
N TYR A 36 -2.75 2.27 20.40
CA TYR A 36 -1.53 2.91 19.91
C TYR A 36 -0.26 2.10 20.14
N LEU A 37 0.52 1.94 19.07
CA LEU A 37 1.83 1.32 19.12
C LEU A 37 2.85 2.15 18.34
N LYS A 38 4.06 2.28 18.89
CA LYS A 38 5.15 3.04 18.27
C LYS A 38 6.48 2.32 18.34
N ASN A 39 7.27 2.44 17.27
CA ASN A 39 8.60 1.87 17.13
C ASN A 39 8.55 0.35 17.26
N VAL A 40 8.23 -0.33 16.16
CA VAL A 40 8.14 -1.80 16.10
C VAL A 40 9.13 -2.34 15.09
N GLN A 41 10.01 -3.26 15.50
CA GLN A 41 10.85 -3.95 14.52
C GLN A 41 10.07 -5.02 13.78
N TYR A 42 9.38 -5.91 14.51
CA TYR A 42 8.66 -7.01 13.89
C TYR A 42 7.28 -7.23 14.51
N MET A 43 6.28 -7.31 13.64
CA MET A 43 4.90 -7.58 14.01
C MET A 43 4.26 -8.60 13.06
N VAL A 44 3.63 -9.63 13.63
CA VAL A 44 2.84 -10.58 12.86
C VAL A 44 1.44 -10.01 12.61
N GLU A 45 0.70 -9.72 13.66
CA GLU A 45 -0.70 -9.31 13.55
C GLU A 45 -0.98 -8.08 14.42
N TYR A 46 -1.48 -7.04 13.76
CA TYR A 46 -2.04 -5.86 14.41
C TYR A 46 -3.52 -5.72 14.10
N LYS A 47 -4.30 -5.44 15.13
CA LYS A 47 -5.71 -5.09 15.03
C LYS A 47 -5.98 -3.90 15.93
N GLN A 48 -5.85 -2.65 15.43
CA GLN A 48 -6.51 -1.44 15.94
C GLN A 48 -6.02 -0.10 15.32
N THR A 49 -6.23 1.03 16.00
CA THR A 49 -6.35 2.38 15.44
C THR A 49 -5.06 2.94 14.85
N ASP A 50 -3.98 3.04 15.64
CA ASP A 50 -2.80 3.80 15.22
C ASP A 50 -1.50 3.02 15.39
N LEU A 51 -0.68 2.99 14.35
CA LEU A 51 0.65 2.42 14.42
C LEU A 51 1.67 3.30 13.70
N LYS A 52 2.84 3.49 14.33
CA LYS A 52 3.90 4.36 13.82
C LYS A 52 5.26 3.68 13.88
N ASP A 53 6.06 3.89 12.84
CA ASP A 53 7.46 3.50 12.77
C ASP A 53 7.61 1.97 12.86
N VAL A 54 7.34 1.28 11.75
CA VAL A 54 7.35 -0.18 11.65
C VAL A 54 8.37 -0.66 10.62
N GLN A 55 9.28 -1.54 11.02
CA GLN A 55 10.20 -2.14 10.04
C GLN A 55 9.53 -3.28 9.27
N TYR A 56 8.89 -4.23 9.97
CA TYR A 56 8.28 -5.37 9.32
C TYR A 56 6.91 -5.71 9.89
N MET A 57 5.95 -5.88 8.99
CA MET A 57 4.57 -6.22 9.31
C MET A 57 4.01 -7.28 8.36
N VAL A 58 3.47 -8.35 8.92
CA VAL A 58 2.80 -9.39 8.11
C VAL A 58 1.36 -8.99 7.83
N GLU A 59 0.58 -8.71 8.86
CA GLU A 59 -0.85 -8.45 8.72
C GLU A 59 -1.27 -7.28 9.60
N TYR A 60 -1.91 -6.31 8.95
CA TYR A 60 -2.57 -5.21 9.63
C TYR A 60 -4.03 -5.13 9.22
N LYS A 61 -4.87 -4.83 10.20
CA LYS A 61 -6.27 -4.48 10.01
C LYS A 61 -6.58 -3.25 10.87
N GLN A 62 -7.03 -2.15 10.24
CA GLN A 62 -7.65 -0.93 10.78
C GLN A 62 -7.10 0.39 10.20
N THR A 63 -6.98 1.45 11.01
CA THR A 63 -7.32 2.81 10.56
C THR A 63 -6.15 3.56 9.96
N ASP A 64 -5.04 3.64 10.70
CA ASP A 64 -3.92 4.53 10.38
C ASP A 64 -2.56 3.85 10.63
N LEU A 65 -1.72 3.89 9.59
CA LEU A 65 -0.34 3.43 9.68
C LEU A 65 0.63 4.37 8.98
N LYS A 66 1.68 4.76 9.70
CA LYS A 66 2.70 5.68 9.23
C LYS A 66 4.09 5.09 9.34
N ASP A 67 4.91 5.35 8.33
CA ASP A 67 6.34 5.04 8.29
C ASP A 67 6.58 3.51 8.37
N VAL A 68 6.37 2.82 7.24
CA VAL A 68 6.51 1.35 7.13
C VAL A 68 7.60 0.98 6.11
N GLN A 69 8.55 0.16 6.52
CA GLN A 69 9.53 -0.37 5.55
C GLN A 69 8.95 -1.54 4.76
N TYR A 70 8.38 -2.54 5.43
CA TYR A 70 7.87 -3.73 4.75
C TYR A 70 6.52 -4.18 5.29
N MET A 71 5.58 -4.37 4.36
CA MET A 71 4.23 -4.83 4.65
C MET A 71 3.80 -5.93 3.68
N VAL A 72 3.36 -7.08 4.22
CA VAL A 72 2.80 -8.15 3.39
C VAL A 72 1.34 -7.89 3.09
N LYS A 73 0.51 -7.69 4.12
CA LYS A 73 -0.94 -7.55 3.95
C LYS A 73 -1.48 -6.41 4.77
N TYR A 74 -2.25 -5.57 4.11
CA TYR A 74 -3.03 -4.53 4.75
C TYR A 74 -4.51 -4.60 4.38
N LYS A 75 -5.34 -4.14 5.30
CA LYS A 75 -6.75 -3.92 5.07
C LYS A 75 -7.24 -2.70 5.89
N GLN A 76 -7.89 -1.73 5.22
CA GLN A 76 -8.55 -0.52 5.74
C GLN A 76 -7.78 0.81 5.58
N THR A 77 -8.00 1.87 6.37
CA THR A 77 -8.32 3.18 5.75
C THR A 77 -7.17 3.98 5.15
N ASP A 78 -6.04 4.17 5.85
CA ASP A 78 -4.96 5.08 5.41
C ASP A 78 -3.55 4.51 5.69
N LEU A 79 -2.64 4.54 4.69
CA LEU A 79 -1.20 4.57 4.98
C LEU A 79 -0.45 5.71 4.32
N LYS A 80 0.60 6.09 5.04
CA LYS A 80 1.58 7.06 4.59
C LYS A 80 3.00 6.52 4.75
N ASP A 81 3.83 6.80 3.76
CA ASP A 81 5.26 6.54 3.76
C ASP A 81 5.57 5.02 3.85
N VAL A 82 5.42 4.32 2.72
CA VAL A 82 5.63 2.86 2.61
C VAL A 82 6.72 2.54 1.60
N GLN A 83 7.76 1.82 2.02
CA GLN A 83 8.81 1.39 1.09
C GLN A 83 8.36 0.18 0.26
N TYR A 84 7.83 -0.87 0.89
CA TYR A 84 7.43 -2.07 0.18
C TYR A 84 6.10 -2.64 0.68
N MET A 85 5.19 -2.88 -0.26
CA MET A 85 3.87 -3.45 0.01
C MET A 85 3.54 -4.56 -0.99
N VAL A 86 3.15 -5.73 -0.47
CA VAL A 86 2.76 -6.86 -1.31
C VAL A 86 1.28 -6.80 -1.67
N GLU A 87 0.39 -6.79 -0.68
CA GLU A 87 -1.06 -6.84 -0.90
C GLU A 87 -1.78 -5.76 -0.10
N TYR A 88 -2.57 -4.95 -0.80
CA TYR A 88 -3.39 -3.90 -0.23
C TYR A 88 -4.86 -3.97 -0.62
N LYS A 89 -5.75 -3.59 0.31
CA LYS A 89 -7.20 -3.50 0.10
C LYS A 89 -7.83 -2.31 0.86
N GLN A 90 -8.43 -1.34 0.13
CA GLN A 90 -9.08 -0.08 0.63
C GLN A 90 -8.11 0.88 1.32
N THR A 91 -8.22 2.22 1.42
CA THR A 91 -8.99 3.26 0.70
C THR A 91 -8.04 4.34 0.16
N ASP A 92 -6.97 4.70 0.91
CA ASP A 92 -5.98 5.73 0.52
C ASP A 92 -4.54 5.28 0.81
N LEU A 93 -3.61 5.48 -0.13
CA LEU A 93 -2.16 5.44 0.15
C LEU A 93 -1.43 6.63 -0.41
N LYS A 94 -0.43 7.07 0.36
CA LYS A 94 0.46 8.14 -0.02
C LYS A 94 1.92 7.74 0.15
N ASP A 95 2.75 8.14 -0.81
CA ASP A 95 4.20 8.02 -0.76
C ASP A 95 4.64 6.54 -0.70
N VAL A 96 4.48 5.82 -1.82
CA VAL A 96 4.80 4.39 -1.93
C VAL A 96 5.95 4.14 -2.91
N GLN A 97 6.99 3.44 -2.46
CA GLN A 97 8.12 3.11 -3.33
C GLN A 97 7.82 1.89 -4.22
N TYR A 98 7.39 0.78 -3.63
CA TYR A 98 7.11 -0.47 -4.35
C TYR A 98 5.79 -1.09 -3.92
N MET A 99 4.96 -1.42 -4.91
CA MET A 99 3.67 -2.06 -4.72
C MET A 99 3.47 -3.21 -5.71
N VAL A 100 3.09 -4.38 -5.19
CA VAL A 100 2.84 -5.56 -6.02
C VAL A 100 1.37 -5.66 -6.43
N GLU A 101 0.45 -5.76 -5.48
CA GLU A 101 -0.99 -5.90 -5.76
C GLU A 101 -1.81 -4.91 -4.93
N TYR A 102 -2.69 -4.16 -5.61
CA TYR A 102 -3.59 -3.21 -4.96
C TYR A 102 -5.02 -3.28 -5.50
N LYS A 103 -5.98 -3.03 -4.60
CA LYS A 103 -7.43 -2.96 -4.87
C LYS A 103 -8.09 -1.80 -4.07
N GLN A 104 -8.75 -0.86 -4.77
CA GLN A 104 -9.56 0.29 -4.27
C GLN A 104 -8.81 1.34 -3.41
N THR A 105 -8.98 2.68 -3.47
CA THR A 105 -9.70 3.60 -4.38
C THR A 105 -8.83 4.82 -4.74
N ASP A 106 -7.89 5.28 -3.90
CA ASP A 106 -6.99 6.41 -4.20
C ASP A 106 -5.51 6.11 -3.89
N LEU A 107 -4.63 6.50 -4.81
CA LEU A 107 -3.18 6.40 -4.67
C LEU A 107 -2.49 7.69 -5.09
N LYS A 108 -1.48 8.09 -4.32
CA LYS A 108 -0.66 9.25 -4.66
C LYS A 108 0.82 8.96 -4.46
N ASP A 109 1.64 9.43 -5.40
CA ASP A 109 3.10 9.43 -5.32
C ASP A 109 3.65 7.99 -5.26
N VAL A 110 3.59 7.27 -6.39
CA VAL A 110 4.03 5.86 -6.48
C VAL A 110 5.20 5.71 -7.44
N GLN A 111 6.31 5.12 -7.01
CA GLN A 111 7.44 4.86 -7.91
C GLN A 111 7.21 3.62 -8.78
N TYR A 112 6.92 2.46 -8.18
CA TYR A 112 6.79 1.21 -8.92
C TYR A 112 5.54 0.45 -8.54
N MET A 113 4.78 0.05 -9.55
CA MET A 113 3.53 -0.69 -9.41
C MET A 113 3.42 -1.83 -10.41
N VAL A 114 3.10 -3.03 -9.92
CA VAL A 114 3.02 -4.24 -10.74
C VAL A 114 1.60 -4.53 -11.21
N GLU A 115 0.65 -4.81 -10.33
CA GLU A 115 -0.73 -5.18 -10.69
C GLU A 115 -1.78 -4.30 -10.01
N TYR A 116 -2.78 -3.91 -10.82
CA TYR A 116 -3.81 -2.99 -10.35
C TYR A 116 -5.23 -3.26 -10.83
N LYS A 117 -6.21 -3.01 -9.94
CA LYS A 117 -7.65 -3.15 -10.20
C LYS A 117 -8.48 -2.07 -9.50
N GLN A 118 -9.30 -1.32 -10.26
CA GLN A 118 -10.42 -0.47 -9.81
C GLN A 118 -10.09 0.77 -8.95
N THR A 119 -9.29 1.74 -9.44
CA THR A 119 -8.83 2.87 -8.60
C THR A 119 -8.06 3.99 -9.34
N ASP A 120 -7.97 5.22 -8.81
CA ASP A 120 -7.42 6.39 -9.51
C ASP A 120 -6.05 6.86 -8.98
N PRO A 121 -4.90 6.31 -9.46
CA PRO A 121 -3.59 6.74 -9.03
C PRO A 121 -3.21 8.07 -9.67
N LYS A 122 -2.49 8.89 -8.90
CA LYS A 122 -1.85 10.13 -9.34
C LYS A 122 -0.34 10.02 -9.12
N ASP A 123 0.43 10.56 -10.04
CA ASP A 123 1.89 10.66 -9.95
C ASP A 123 2.55 9.26 -9.88
N VAL A 124 2.51 8.49 -10.98
CA VAL A 124 3.11 7.14 -11.05
C VAL A 124 4.32 7.11 -11.98
N GLN A 125 5.47 6.63 -11.50
CA GLN A 125 6.66 6.53 -12.34
C GLN A 125 6.63 5.31 -13.25
N TYR A 126 6.40 4.11 -12.70
CA TYR A 126 6.39 2.86 -13.47
C TYR A 126 5.17 2.01 -13.13
N MET A 127 4.46 1.59 -14.17
CA MET A 127 3.27 0.76 -14.07
C MET A 127 3.31 -0.40 -15.07
N VAL A 128 3.16 -1.63 -14.59
CA VAL A 128 3.26 -2.84 -15.42
C VAL A 128 1.91 -3.27 -15.97
N GLU A 129 0.99 -3.73 -15.12
CA GLU A 129 -0.31 -4.25 -15.52
C GLU A 129 -1.46 -3.47 -14.89
N TYR A 130 -2.41 -3.07 -15.74
CA TYR A 130 -3.46 -2.19 -15.29
C TYR A 130 -4.84 -2.50 -15.86
N LYS A 131 -5.85 -2.54 -14.97
CA LYS A 131 -7.24 -2.90 -15.31
C LYS A 131 -8.25 -2.00 -14.58
N GLN A 132 -9.15 -1.38 -15.35
CA GLN A 132 -10.40 -0.74 -14.89
C GLN A 132 -10.33 0.60 -14.13
N THR A 133 -9.68 1.65 -14.66
CA THR A 133 -9.58 2.93 -13.91
C THR A 133 -9.21 4.19 -14.74
N ASP A 134 -9.04 5.36 -14.09
CA ASP A 134 -8.59 6.64 -14.66
C ASP A 134 -7.25 7.19 -14.06
N PRO A 135 -6.05 6.66 -14.43
CA PRO A 135 -4.77 7.17 -13.91
C PRO A 135 -4.42 8.55 -14.49
N LYS A 136 -3.68 9.34 -13.70
CA LYS A 136 -3.14 10.65 -14.09
C LYS A 136 -1.64 10.71 -13.83
N ASP A 137 -0.92 11.33 -14.76
CA ASP A 137 0.52 11.59 -14.66
C ASP A 137 1.35 10.30 -14.51
N VAL A 138 1.43 9.52 -15.59
CA VAL A 138 2.19 8.25 -15.62
C VAL A 138 3.41 8.38 -16.52
N GLN A 139 4.61 8.10 -16.00
CA GLN A 139 5.82 8.18 -16.81
C GLN A 139 5.96 6.97 -17.76
N TYR A 140 5.84 5.75 -17.25
CA TYR A 140 5.98 4.53 -18.03
C TYR A 140 4.86 3.54 -17.74
N MET A 141 4.21 3.07 -18.81
CA MET A 141 3.13 2.10 -18.73
C MET A 141 3.35 0.94 -19.72
N VAL A 142 3.31 -0.30 -19.24
CA VAL A 142 3.53 -1.49 -20.07
C VAL A 142 2.23 -1.99 -20.68
N GLU A 143 1.26 -2.42 -19.87
CA GLU A 143 -0.03 -2.94 -20.32
C GLU A 143 -1.22 -2.23 -19.69
N TYR A 144 -2.17 -1.80 -20.52
CA TYR A 144 -3.35 -1.10 -20.06
C TYR A 144 -4.67 -1.58 -20.69
N LYS A 145 -5.73 -1.69 -19.85
CA LYS A 145 -7.09 -2.11 -20.23
C LYS A 145 -8.16 -1.28 -19.47
N GLN A 146 -9.01 -0.48 -20.17
CA GLN A 146 -10.23 0.27 -19.74
C GLN A 146 -10.21 1.83 -19.76
N THR A 147 -11.18 2.55 -19.20
CA THR A 147 -11.94 3.67 -19.81
C THR A 147 -11.23 4.98 -20.14
N ASP A 148 -10.46 5.62 -19.24
CA ASP A 148 -9.84 6.94 -19.52
C ASP A 148 -8.37 7.02 -19.06
N LEU A 149 -7.50 7.63 -19.87
CA LEU A 149 -6.07 7.84 -19.54
C LEU A 149 -5.66 9.26 -19.85
N LYS A 150 -4.84 9.85 -18.97
CA LYS A 150 -4.35 11.22 -19.14
C LYS A 150 -2.88 11.35 -18.76
N ASP A 151 -2.15 12.15 -19.52
CA ASP A 151 -0.79 12.59 -19.23
C ASP A 151 0.19 11.41 -19.07
N VAL A 152 0.49 10.72 -20.18
CA VAL A 152 1.40 9.57 -20.19
C VAL A 152 2.61 9.81 -21.09
N GLN A 153 3.83 9.60 -20.55
CA GLN A 153 5.05 9.81 -21.33
C GLN A 153 5.32 8.64 -22.30
N TYR A 154 5.30 7.40 -21.80
CA TYR A 154 5.59 6.20 -22.60
C TYR A 154 4.61 5.07 -22.36
N MET A 155 4.11 4.47 -23.45
CA MET A 155 3.17 3.35 -23.43
C MET A 155 3.56 2.25 -24.43
N PHE A 156 3.45 0.98 -24.03
CA PHE A 156 3.88 -0.17 -24.85
C PHE A 156 2.74 -1.05 -25.39
N GLU A 157 1.69 -1.28 -24.61
CA GLU A 157 0.51 -2.04 -25.04
C GLU A 157 -0.77 -1.44 -24.47
N TYR A 158 -1.79 -1.35 -25.32
CA TYR A 158 -2.96 -0.52 -25.06
C TYR A 158 -4.25 -1.10 -25.62
N LYS A 159 -5.33 -1.11 -24.81
CA LYS A 159 -6.70 -1.43 -25.24
C LYS A 159 -7.73 -0.56 -24.48
N GLN A 160 -8.07 0.62 -25.00
CA GLN A 160 -9.07 1.53 -24.38
C GLN A 160 -9.87 2.35 -25.40
N THR A 161 -10.93 3.00 -24.89
CA THR A 161 -11.88 3.85 -25.60
C THR A 161 -11.45 5.31 -25.75
N ASP A 162 -10.74 5.92 -24.78
CA ASP A 162 -10.38 7.34 -24.78
C ASP A 162 -8.96 7.64 -24.23
N LEU A 163 -8.09 8.25 -25.07
CA LEU A 163 -6.72 8.67 -24.73
C LEU A 163 -6.54 10.18 -24.84
N LYS A 164 -5.85 10.79 -23.87
CA LYS A 164 -5.40 12.19 -23.94
C LYS A 164 -3.95 12.32 -23.50
N ASP A 165 -3.22 13.18 -24.20
CA ASP A 165 -1.88 13.62 -23.81
C ASP A 165 -0.86 12.47 -23.62
N VAL A 166 -0.75 11.58 -24.63
CA VAL A 166 0.29 10.55 -24.69
C VAL A 166 1.43 11.01 -25.60
N GLN A 167 2.67 11.00 -25.08
CA GLN A 167 3.83 11.45 -25.86
C GLN A 167 4.38 10.37 -26.80
N TYR A 168 4.54 9.14 -26.30
CA TYR A 168 5.08 8.02 -27.07
C TYR A 168 4.29 6.75 -26.84
N MET A 169 3.86 6.12 -27.94
CA MET A 169 3.12 4.86 -27.93
C MET A 169 3.73 3.88 -28.92
N VAL A 170 3.99 2.66 -28.46
CA VAL A 170 4.23 1.50 -29.30
C VAL A 170 2.97 0.64 -29.24
N GLU A 171 2.52 0.09 -30.37
CA GLU A 171 1.39 -0.85 -30.39
C GLU A 171 1.82 -2.09 -31.17
N TYR A 172 1.85 -3.25 -30.51
CA TYR A 172 2.07 -4.53 -31.19
C TYR A 172 0.73 -5.14 -31.63
N LYS A 173 0.23 -4.76 -32.82
CA LYS A 173 -0.76 -5.58 -33.53
C LYS A 173 -0.06 -6.63 -34.38
N LYS A 174 0.07 -7.85 -33.87
CA LYS A 174 0.31 -9.01 -34.75
C LYS A 174 -1.03 -9.47 -35.33
N THR A 175 -1.45 -8.86 -36.45
CA THR A 175 -2.46 -9.47 -37.30
C THR A 175 -1.76 -10.51 -38.19
N ILE A 176 -1.89 -11.79 -37.88
CA ILE A 176 -1.67 -12.87 -38.85
C ILE A 176 -2.95 -13.69 -38.88
N ILE A 177 -3.50 -13.84 -40.09
CA ILE A 177 -4.74 -14.54 -40.47
C ILE A 177 -4.67 -16.01 -40.05
#